data_AF-A0A955KTH7-F1
#
_entry.id   AF-A0A955KTH7-F1
#
_cell.length_a   1.000
_cell.length_b   1.000
_cell.length_c   1.000
_cell.angle_alpha   90.00
_cell.angle_beta   90.00
_cell.angle_gamma   90.00
#
_symmetry.space_group_name_H-M   'P 1'
#
loop_
_entity.id
_entity.type
_entity.pdbx_description
1 polymer ?
#
loop_
_entity_poly.entity_id
_entity_poly.type
_entity_poly.pdbx_seq_one_letter_code
_entity_poly.pdbx_strand_id
1 'polypeptide(L)'
;MKKTLLLITTLALAGCNLLQAPQSPAPNTQTETEIPEQEIQQETETTPEDIFSQINAEVANATITTKELEGFSTEGSIATFYEINDEIRKIKVTHFGETGKRVNEFFYEDSDEPFAAITTLHTYNAHIIDPEFDESKTTVESQTLHFPEDAETKTGDDLLLEADELLHILYEPPFPNEENEPDNLQSYAKDYFSLTYPSTFMVQTADRDYGKLISTDDTVIVELYSPLWSGEPTSLFERSNEDEIATKTTTSTDSNSSLGTGTTRTTTWKTFEAKDGLYTRSIEDNLFTGPDGSQTRYTWSVQYKNQEAYDLHKAEYLLIKDSLIQYAD
;
A
#
# COMPACT_ATOMS: atom_id res chain seq x y z
N MET A 1 -0.95 50.92 8.24
CA MET A 1 -0.16 51.73 7.27
C MET A 1 0.92 50.81 6.69
N LYS A 2 1.31 50.83 5.42
CA LYS A 2 0.99 51.72 4.27
C LYS A 2 0.31 50.91 3.12
N LYS A 3 0.11 51.51 1.93
CA LYS A 3 -0.53 50.89 0.73
C LYS A 3 0.40 50.93 -0.50
N THR A 4 0.30 49.89 -1.35
CA THR A 4 0.92 49.69 -2.69
C THR A 4 0.05 48.64 -3.43
N LEU A 5 -0.54 48.77 -4.62
CA LEU A 5 -0.70 49.87 -5.61
C LEU A 5 0.59 50.24 -6.37
N LEU A 6 0.75 50.10 -7.70
CA LEU A 6 -0.12 49.82 -8.87
C LEU A 6 0.69 48.86 -9.81
N LEU A 7 0.20 48.16 -10.85
CA LEU A 7 -0.30 48.69 -12.15
C LEU A 7 -0.85 47.56 -13.06
N ILE A 8 -1.82 47.90 -13.90
CA ILE A 8 -2.44 47.05 -14.93
C ILE A 8 -1.91 47.45 -16.32
N THR A 9 -1.65 46.49 -17.20
CA THR A 9 -1.54 46.72 -18.65
C THR A 9 -2.26 45.64 -19.45
N THR A 10 -3.49 45.92 -19.88
CA THR A 10 -4.19 45.14 -20.92
C THR A 10 -3.84 45.69 -22.30
N LEU A 11 -3.65 44.80 -23.28
CA LEU A 11 -3.71 45.16 -24.70
C LEU A 11 -4.43 44.06 -25.49
N ALA A 12 -5.34 44.43 -26.38
CA ALA A 12 -6.12 43.50 -27.19
C ALA A 12 -6.43 44.11 -28.56
N LEU A 13 -6.20 43.34 -29.63
CA LEU A 13 -6.69 43.46 -31.00
C LEU A 13 -6.42 42.07 -31.64
N ALA A 14 -7.40 41.23 -32.01
CA ALA A 14 -8.52 41.42 -32.94
C ALA A 14 -8.09 41.41 -34.41
N GLY A 15 -8.51 40.39 -35.17
CA GLY A 15 -8.19 40.21 -36.58
C GLY A 15 -8.95 39.05 -37.23
N CYS A 16 -10.20 39.29 -37.65
CA CYS A 16 -10.99 38.33 -38.44
C CYS A 16 -10.90 38.65 -39.95
N ASN A 17 -10.78 37.60 -40.77
CA ASN A 17 -11.26 37.49 -42.16
C ASN A 17 -11.07 36.00 -42.55
N LEU A 18 -12.11 35.16 -42.67
CA LEU A 18 -13.23 35.15 -43.64
C LEU A 18 -12.80 34.76 -45.07
N LEU A 19 -13.48 33.76 -45.63
CA LEU A 19 -13.14 33.05 -46.87
C LEU A 19 -13.24 33.93 -48.12
N GLN A 20 -12.41 33.63 -49.13
CA GLN A 20 -12.92 33.52 -50.50
C GLN A 20 -12.08 32.61 -51.42
N ALA A 21 -12.80 31.82 -52.22
CA ALA A 21 -12.36 31.05 -53.38
C ALA A 21 -13.57 30.98 -54.34
N PRO A 22 -13.45 30.56 -55.61
CA PRO A 22 -12.25 30.15 -56.35
C PRO A 22 -11.97 31.03 -57.58
N GLN A 23 -10.97 30.69 -58.39
CA GLN A 23 -11.09 30.45 -59.85
C GLN A 23 -9.74 29.93 -60.40
N SER A 24 -9.81 29.16 -61.50
CA SER A 24 -8.66 28.74 -62.31
C SER A 24 -9.00 29.04 -63.78
N PRO A 25 -8.04 29.54 -64.58
CA PRO A 25 -7.38 28.60 -65.48
C PRO A 25 -5.85 28.80 -65.62
N ALA A 26 -5.17 27.69 -65.92
CA ALA A 26 -3.79 27.64 -66.43
C ALA A 26 -3.74 27.99 -67.95
N PRO A 27 -2.58 28.00 -68.64
CA PRO A 27 -1.22 27.77 -68.15
C PRO A 27 -0.18 28.83 -68.58
N ASN A 28 1.00 28.81 -67.95
CA ASN A 28 2.24 28.96 -68.72
C ASN A 28 3.46 28.34 -68.00
N THR A 29 4.39 27.80 -68.78
CA THR A 29 5.55 27.02 -68.31
C THR A 29 6.75 27.92 -68.01
N GLN A 30 7.40 27.75 -66.85
CA GLN A 30 8.88 27.77 -66.76
C GLN A 30 9.46 27.30 -65.42
N THR A 31 10.65 26.70 -65.53
CA THR A 31 11.66 26.48 -64.47
C THR A 31 11.24 25.62 -63.28
N GLU A 32 11.20 24.32 -63.56
CA GLU A 32 11.51 23.26 -62.61
C GLU A 32 12.75 23.61 -61.77
N THR A 33 12.63 23.53 -60.44
CA THR A 33 13.74 23.61 -59.49
C THR A 33 13.43 22.59 -58.41
N GLU A 34 14.21 21.51 -58.35
CA GLU A 34 14.10 20.50 -57.29
C GLU A 34 14.44 21.16 -55.96
N ILE A 35 13.41 21.49 -55.18
CA ILE A 35 13.55 21.64 -53.74
C ILE A 35 13.70 20.21 -53.22
N PRO A 36 14.80 19.85 -52.52
CA PRO A 36 14.94 18.50 -51.99
C PRO A 36 13.80 18.24 -51.01
N GLU A 37 13.07 17.15 -51.27
CA GLU A 37 12.03 16.65 -50.39
C GLU A 37 12.66 16.39 -49.02
N GLN A 38 12.30 17.22 -48.02
CA GLN A 38 12.77 16.97 -46.67
C GLN A 38 12.06 15.72 -46.18
N GLU A 39 12.85 14.64 -46.08
CA GLU A 39 12.50 13.40 -45.40
C GLU A 39 11.98 13.75 -44.01
N ILE A 40 10.64 13.80 -43.87
CA ILE A 40 9.98 13.96 -42.58
C ILE A 40 10.31 12.68 -41.83
N GLN A 41 11.26 12.77 -40.91
CA GLN A 41 11.52 11.71 -39.95
C GLN A 41 10.20 11.49 -39.21
N GLN A 42 9.56 10.35 -39.45
CA GLN A 42 8.47 9.90 -38.60
C GLN A 42 9.07 9.71 -37.22
N GLU A 43 8.70 10.61 -36.31
CA GLU A 43 8.86 10.41 -34.88
C GLU A 43 8.17 9.09 -34.55
N THR A 44 8.97 8.07 -34.21
CA THR A 44 8.47 6.72 -33.97
C THR A 44 7.73 6.71 -32.65
N GLU A 45 6.41 6.81 -32.75
CA GLU A 45 5.44 6.71 -31.66
C GLU A 45 5.81 5.53 -30.73
N THR A 46 6.21 5.86 -29.51
CA THR A 46 6.72 4.91 -28.51
C THR A 46 5.59 4.03 -28.02
N THR A 47 5.75 2.70 -28.11
CA THR A 47 4.70 1.77 -27.68
C THR A 47 4.71 1.58 -26.15
N PRO A 48 3.58 1.22 -25.53
CA PRO A 48 3.56 0.83 -24.12
C PRO A 48 4.57 -0.29 -23.80
N GLU A 49 4.82 -1.21 -24.74
CA GLU A 49 5.85 -2.25 -24.64
C GLU A 49 7.28 -1.70 -24.61
N ASP A 50 7.57 -0.62 -25.35
CA ASP A 50 8.86 0.08 -25.28
C ASP A 50 9.01 0.75 -23.90
N ILE A 51 7.97 1.43 -23.41
CA ILE A 51 7.97 2.14 -22.12
C ILE A 51 8.11 1.15 -20.95
N PHE A 52 7.37 0.02 -20.97
CA PHE A 52 7.56 -1.08 -20.02
C PHE A 52 9.01 -1.61 -20.05
N SER A 53 9.57 -1.80 -21.24
CA SER A 53 10.94 -2.32 -21.40
C SER A 53 11.99 -1.33 -20.89
N GLN A 54 11.77 -0.04 -21.10
CA GLN A 54 12.60 1.04 -20.57
C GLN A 54 12.53 1.09 -19.04
N ILE A 55 11.35 1.20 -18.44
CA ILE A 55 11.19 1.28 -16.98
C ILE A 55 11.81 0.05 -16.30
N ASN A 56 11.53 -1.17 -16.78
CA ASN A 56 12.10 -2.38 -16.20
C ASN A 56 13.64 -2.51 -16.37
N ALA A 57 14.25 -1.74 -17.28
CA ALA A 57 15.71 -1.60 -17.37
C ALA A 57 16.26 -0.48 -16.46
N GLU A 58 15.53 0.64 -16.34
CA GLU A 58 15.91 1.82 -15.55
C GLU A 58 15.86 1.55 -14.04
N VAL A 59 14.87 0.78 -13.55
CA VAL A 59 14.71 0.46 -12.11
C VAL A 59 15.91 -0.27 -11.47
N ALA A 60 16.84 -0.80 -12.28
CA ALA A 60 18.12 -1.30 -11.80
C ALA A 60 19.01 -0.22 -11.15
N ASN A 61 18.69 1.06 -11.34
CA ASN A 61 19.39 2.22 -10.76
C ASN A 61 18.50 3.06 -9.84
N ALA A 62 17.28 2.59 -9.52
CA ALA A 62 16.32 3.35 -8.71
C ALA A 62 16.74 3.45 -7.24
N THR A 63 16.29 4.50 -6.58
CA THR A 63 16.07 4.48 -5.12
C THR A 63 14.92 3.50 -4.86
N ILE A 64 15.14 2.57 -3.93
CA ILE A 64 14.15 1.53 -3.60
C ILE A 64 13.67 1.72 -2.17
N THR A 65 12.38 2.02 -2.03
CA THR A 65 11.66 2.06 -0.75
C THR A 65 10.77 0.82 -0.64
N THR A 66 10.74 0.16 0.52
CA THR A 66 9.86 -0.99 0.77
C THR A 66 9.05 -0.75 2.04
N LYS A 67 7.73 -0.97 1.98
CA LYS A 67 6.81 -0.90 3.12
C LYS A 67 6.05 -2.23 3.24
N GLU A 68 6.04 -2.83 4.43
CA GLU A 68 5.07 -3.89 4.75
C GLU A 68 3.69 -3.23 4.89
N LEU A 69 2.64 -3.85 4.35
CA LEU A 69 1.29 -3.27 4.24
C LEU A 69 0.26 -4.16 4.93
N GLU A 70 -0.44 -3.60 5.91
CA GLU A 70 -1.42 -4.32 6.71
C GLU A 70 -2.84 -4.20 6.16
N GLY A 71 -3.62 -5.27 6.26
CA GLY A 71 -5.02 -5.27 5.82
C GLY A 71 -5.26 -5.13 4.31
N PHE A 72 -4.20 -5.23 3.49
CA PHE A 72 -4.29 -5.39 2.03
C PHE A 72 -4.46 -6.85 1.60
N SER A 73 -4.19 -7.81 2.49
CA SER A 73 -4.50 -9.24 2.33
C SER A 73 -4.46 -9.98 3.67
N THR A 74 -4.97 -11.21 3.71
CA THR A 74 -5.11 -12.02 4.94
C THR A 74 -3.77 -12.39 5.60
N GLU A 75 -2.70 -12.53 4.83
CA GLU A 75 -1.33 -12.75 5.34
C GLU A 75 -0.47 -11.48 5.31
N GLY A 76 -1.07 -10.29 5.11
CA GLY A 76 -0.36 -9.04 4.90
C GLY A 76 0.34 -8.95 3.53
N SER A 77 0.55 -7.73 3.06
CA SER A 77 1.13 -7.42 1.75
C SER A 77 2.48 -6.71 1.88
N ILE A 78 3.25 -6.60 0.79
CA ILE A 78 4.51 -5.84 0.75
C ILE A 78 4.53 -5.00 -0.52
N ALA A 79 4.71 -3.68 -0.41
CA ALA A 79 4.94 -2.79 -1.54
C ALA A 79 6.42 -2.38 -1.63
N THR A 80 6.92 -2.36 -2.86
CA THR A 80 8.25 -1.87 -3.24
C THR A 80 8.08 -0.78 -4.29
N PHE A 81 8.58 0.40 -3.95
CA PHE A 81 8.49 1.63 -4.71
C PHE A 81 9.85 1.88 -5.37
N TYR A 82 9.85 2.22 -6.66
CA TYR A 82 11.06 2.45 -7.45
C TYR A 82 11.08 3.89 -7.96
N GLU A 83 11.91 4.71 -7.34
CA GLU A 83 12.04 6.15 -7.58
C GLU A 83 13.30 6.43 -8.41
N ILE A 84 13.19 7.25 -9.46
CA ILE A 84 14.29 7.62 -10.35
C ILE A 84 14.23 9.14 -10.54
N ASN A 85 15.33 9.84 -10.26
CA ASN A 85 15.37 11.32 -10.24
C ASN A 85 14.34 11.96 -9.29
N ASP A 86 14.01 11.27 -8.19
CA ASP A 86 12.99 11.64 -7.20
C ASP A 86 11.53 11.54 -7.71
N GLU A 87 11.30 10.85 -8.84
CA GLU A 87 9.98 10.56 -9.44
C GLU A 87 9.67 9.04 -9.39
N ILE A 88 8.44 8.64 -9.04
CA ILE A 88 8.01 7.24 -9.08
C ILE A 88 7.90 6.77 -10.54
N ARG A 89 8.55 5.65 -10.87
CA ARG A 89 8.47 5.01 -12.20
C ARG A 89 7.80 3.64 -12.16
N LYS A 90 7.87 2.96 -11.01
CA LYS A 90 7.19 1.68 -10.77
C LYS A 90 6.79 1.50 -9.32
N ILE A 91 5.63 0.91 -9.07
CA ILE A 91 5.25 0.35 -7.76
C ILE A 91 4.96 -1.15 -7.96
N LYS A 92 5.55 -2.00 -7.14
CA LYS A 92 5.29 -3.44 -7.10
C LYS A 92 4.73 -3.81 -5.74
N VAL A 93 3.46 -4.19 -5.67
CA VAL A 93 2.86 -4.76 -4.45
C VAL A 93 2.67 -6.27 -4.60
N THR A 94 2.91 -7.01 -3.52
CA THR A 94 2.65 -8.45 -3.44
C THR A 94 1.73 -8.72 -2.26
N HIS A 95 0.53 -9.20 -2.57
CA HIS A 95 -0.49 -9.65 -1.63
C HIS A 95 -0.32 -11.15 -1.38
N PHE A 96 -0.21 -11.54 -0.11
CA PHE A 96 -0.03 -12.93 0.29
C PHE A 96 -1.33 -13.51 0.86
N GLY A 97 -1.56 -14.80 0.61
CA GLY A 97 -2.71 -15.56 1.07
C GLY A 97 -2.49 -17.07 0.99
N GLU A 98 -3.30 -17.80 1.74
CA GLU A 98 -3.17 -19.24 2.03
C GLU A 98 -3.07 -20.15 0.79
N THR A 99 -3.78 -19.79 -0.26
CA THR A 99 -3.90 -20.54 -1.54
C THR A 99 -3.26 -19.83 -2.72
N GLY A 100 -2.57 -18.71 -2.51
CA GLY A 100 -1.94 -17.97 -3.60
C GLY A 100 -1.40 -16.58 -3.24
N LYS A 101 -0.69 -15.98 -4.18
CA LYS A 101 -0.27 -14.57 -4.09
C LYS A 101 -0.66 -13.78 -5.34
N ARG A 102 -1.09 -12.54 -5.17
CA ARG A 102 -1.29 -11.57 -6.26
C ARG A 102 -0.12 -10.60 -6.26
N VAL A 103 0.51 -10.40 -7.41
CA VAL A 103 1.53 -9.37 -7.63
C VAL A 103 0.95 -8.36 -8.59
N ASN A 104 0.79 -7.11 -8.13
CA ASN A 104 0.39 -6.00 -8.98
C ASN A 104 1.62 -5.11 -9.22
N GLU A 105 1.89 -4.80 -10.48
CA GLU A 105 2.98 -3.90 -10.90
C GLU A 105 2.40 -2.71 -11.67
N PHE A 106 2.43 -1.54 -11.06
CA PHE A 106 1.97 -0.26 -11.61
C PHE A 106 3.14 0.48 -12.25
N PHE A 107 2.93 1.07 -13.42
CA PHE A 107 3.96 1.74 -14.21
C PHE A 107 3.59 3.20 -14.49
N TYR A 108 4.58 4.07 -14.34
CA TYR A 108 4.42 5.53 -14.37
C TYR A 108 5.43 6.15 -15.35
N GLU A 109 4.96 7.09 -16.16
CA GLU A 109 5.80 7.84 -17.09
C GLU A 109 6.18 9.19 -16.47
N ASP A 110 5.38 10.24 -16.72
CA ASP A 110 5.56 11.61 -16.23
C ASP A 110 4.34 12.09 -15.39
N SER A 111 3.62 11.17 -14.73
CA SER A 111 2.32 11.43 -14.07
C SER A 111 2.14 10.68 -12.74
N ASP A 112 1.36 11.27 -11.83
CA ASP A 112 0.95 10.62 -10.56
C ASP A 112 -0.08 9.49 -10.79
N GLU A 113 -0.77 9.47 -11.93
CA GLU A 113 -1.61 8.36 -12.38
C GLU A 113 -0.76 7.33 -13.16
N PRO A 114 -0.93 6.00 -12.95
CA PRO A 114 -0.22 4.99 -13.72
C PRO A 114 -0.79 4.86 -15.14
N PHE A 115 0.07 4.76 -16.16
CA PHE A 115 -0.38 4.52 -17.54
C PHE A 115 -0.77 3.06 -17.79
N ALA A 116 -0.28 2.13 -16.97
CA ALA A 116 -0.61 0.71 -17.07
C ALA A 116 -0.35 -0.05 -15.76
N ALA A 117 -1.00 -1.20 -15.63
CA ALA A 117 -0.78 -2.17 -14.55
C ALA A 117 -0.60 -3.60 -15.09
N ILE A 118 0.26 -4.40 -14.46
CA ILE A 118 0.38 -5.83 -14.70
C ILE A 118 -0.03 -6.57 -13.42
N THR A 119 -1.16 -7.27 -13.47
CA THR A 119 -1.61 -8.19 -12.42
C THR A 119 -1.10 -9.59 -12.74
N THR A 120 -0.40 -10.23 -11.81
CA THR A 120 0.00 -11.65 -11.88
C THR A 120 -0.54 -12.41 -10.69
N LEU A 121 -1.40 -13.39 -10.96
CA LEU A 121 -1.96 -14.31 -9.97
C LEU A 121 -1.15 -15.60 -9.94
N HIS A 122 -0.67 -15.97 -8.76
CA HIS A 122 -0.07 -17.26 -8.46
C HIS A 122 -1.07 -18.09 -7.64
N THR A 123 -1.66 -19.12 -8.24
CA THR A 123 -2.59 -20.05 -7.58
C THR A 123 -1.84 -21.31 -7.15
N TYR A 124 -1.73 -21.54 -5.84
CA TYR A 124 -1.01 -22.68 -5.27
C TYR A 124 -1.73 -24.00 -5.54
N ASN A 125 -0.98 -25.11 -5.57
CA ASN A 125 -1.54 -26.45 -5.84
C ASN A 125 -2.18 -27.13 -4.62
N ALA A 126 -1.97 -26.56 -3.43
CA ALA A 126 -2.47 -26.94 -2.11
C ALA A 126 -2.31 -25.72 -1.18
N HIS A 127 -2.77 -25.79 0.08
CA HIS A 127 -2.50 -24.72 1.05
C HIS A 127 -1.01 -24.67 1.38
N ILE A 128 -0.43 -23.49 1.63
CA ILE A 128 1.03 -23.33 1.85
C ILE A 128 1.63 -24.16 3.02
N ILE A 129 0.80 -24.74 3.89
CA ILE A 129 1.21 -25.60 5.02
C ILE A 129 1.00 -27.11 4.76
N ASP A 130 0.31 -27.48 3.68
CA ASP A 130 0.03 -28.88 3.34
C ASP A 130 1.32 -29.60 2.89
N PRO A 131 1.52 -30.89 3.24
CA PRO A 131 2.66 -31.65 2.71
C PRO A 131 2.55 -31.94 1.20
N GLU A 132 1.38 -31.69 0.60
CA GLU A 132 1.14 -31.68 -0.85
C GLU A 132 1.58 -30.38 -1.55
N PHE A 133 1.88 -29.30 -0.83
CA PHE A 133 2.30 -28.01 -1.41
C PHE A 133 3.65 -28.10 -2.13
N ASP A 134 3.72 -27.49 -3.31
CA ASP A 134 4.89 -27.43 -4.17
C ASP A 134 4.79 -26.22 -5.09
N GLU A 135 5.54 -25.16 -4.78
CA GLU A 135 5.59 -23.92 -5.56
C GLU A 135 5.96 -24.15 -7.06
N SER A 136 6.57 -25.29 -7.42
CA SER A 136 6.81 -25.64 -8.83
C SER A 136 5.56 -26.14 -9.59
N LYS A 137 4.46 -26.42 -8.86
CA LYS A 137 3.13 -26.72 -9.41
C LYS A 137 2.17 -25.53 -9.34
N THR A 138 2.57 -24.41 -8.75
CA THR A 138 1.78 -23.17 -8.71
C THR A 138 1.44 -22.72 -10.12
N THR A 139 0.16 -22.52 -10.40
CA THR A 139 -0.31 -21.98 -11.68
C THR A 139 -0.11 -20.47 -11.68
N VAL A 140 0.42 -19.91 -12.76
CA VAL A 140 0.70 -18.48 -12.88
C VAL A 140 -0.01 -17.92 -14.09
N GLU A 141 -0.87 -16.92 -13.87
CA GLU A 141 -1.62 -16.21 -14.90
C GLU A 141 -1.33 -14.70 -14.77
N SER A 142 -1.08 -14.03 -15.89
CA SER A 142 -0.77 -12.60 -15.92
C SER A 142 -1.68 -11.87 -16.91
N GLN A 143 -2.14 -10.68 -16.50
CA GLN A 143 -2.90 -9.75 -17.31
C GLN A 143 -2.25 -8.37 -17.25
N THR A 144 -2.06 -7.74 -18.41
CA THR A 144 -1.77 -6.30 -18.51
C THR A 144 -3.09 -5.55 -18.71
N LEU A 145 -3.20 -4.38 -18.07
CA LEU A 145 -4.27 -3.41 -18.28
C LEU A 145 -3.64 -2.06 -18.65
N HIS A 146 -4.22 -1.34 -19.60
CA HIS A 146 -3.74 -0.07 -20.11
C HIS A 146 -4.73 1.05 -19.79
N PHE A 147 -4.25 2.12 -19.17
CA PHE A 147 -5.08 3.25 -18.78
C PHE A 147 -4.96 4.38 -19.82
N PRO A 148 -6.05 5.11 -20.12
CA PRO A 148 -7.39 5.01 -19.52
C PRO A 148 -8.32 3.97 -20.17
N GLU A 149 -7.89 3.18 -21.17
CA GLU A 149 -8.79 2.28 -21.92
C GLU A 149 -9.50 1.23 -21.03
N ASP A 150 -8.77 0.62 -20.09
CA ASP A 150 -9.32 -0.36 -19.14
C ASP A 150 -9.93 0.27 -17.87
N ALA A 151 -9.87 1.61 -17.70
CA ALA A 151 -10.26 2.29 -16.46
C ALA A 151 -11.77 2.17 -16.14
N GLU A 152 -12.64 2.09 -17.15
CA GLU A 152 -14.09 1.88 -16.95
C GLU A 152 -14.45 0.42 -16.58
N THR A 153 -13.46 -0.49 -16.49
CA THR A 153 -13.68 -1.85 -15.98
C THR A 153 -13.54 -1.88 -14.46
N LYS A 154 -14.29 -2.74 -13.76
CA LYS A 154 -14.15 -2.88 -12.30
C LYS A 154 -12.70 -3.23 -11.89
N THR A 155 -12.02 -4.07 -12.67
CA THR A 155 -10.61 -4.41 -12.42
C THR A 155 -9.68 -3.22 -12.58
N GLY A 156 -9.95 -2.32 -13.54
CA GLY A 156 -9.22 -1.07 -13.71
C GLY A 156 -9.46 -0.08 -12.56
N ASP A 157 -10.72 0.12 -12.21
CA ASP A 157 -11.18 0.96 -11.08
C ASP A 157 -10.58 0.48 -9.73
N ASP A 158 -10.67 -0.82 -9.44
CA ASP A 158 -10.05 -1.47 -8.27
C ASP A 158 -8.52 -1.26 -8.23
N LEU A 159 -7.85 -1.29 -9.39
CA LEU A 159 -6.40 -1.13 -9.50
C LEU A 159 -5.94 0.33 -9.43
N LEU A 160 -6.71 1.27 -9.96
CA LEU A 160 -6.42 2.70 -9.85
C LEU A 160 -6.57 3.17 -8.39
N LEU A 161 -7.58 2.67 -7.67
CA LEU A 161 -7.71 2.89 -6.23
C LEU A 161 -6.55 2.28 -5.44
N GLU A 162 -6.14 1.04 -5.76
CA GLU A 162 -4.97 0.41 -5.13
C GLU A 162 -3.68 1.21 -5.39
N ALA A 163 -3.52 1.79 -6.58
CA ALA A 163 -2.37 2.65 -6.91
C ALA A 163 -2.35 3.97 -6.12
N ASP A 164 -3.51 4.64 -5.98
CA ASP A 164 -3.66 5.87 -5.20
C ASP A 164 -3.41 5.63 -3.70
N GLU A 165 -4.00 4.58 -3.12
CA GLU A 165 -3.72 4.16 -1.74
C GLU A 165 -2.23 3.91 -1.51
N LEU A 166 -1.52 3.32 -2.48
CA LEU A 166 -0.08 3.07 -2.39
C LEU A 166 0.77 4.35 -2.48
N LEU A 167 0.39 5.33 -3.29
CA LEU A 167 1.07 6.64 -3.38
C LEU A 167 0.85 7.48 -2.12
N HIS A 168 -0.39 7.52 -1.62
CA HIS A 168 -0.72 8.11 -0.31
C HIS A 168 0.12 7.46 0.79
N ILE A 169 0.15 6.12 0.87
CA ILE A 169 1.00 5.39 1.81
C ILE A 169 2.50 5.66 1.62
N LEU A 170 2.99 5.96 0.41
CA LEU A 170 4.39 6.31 0.17
C LEU A 170 4.73 7.69 0.75
N TYR A 171 4.00 8.72 0.30
CA TYR A 171 4.37 10.11 0.46
C TYR A 171 3.76 10.81 1.67
N GLU A 172 2.59 10.39 2.13
CA GLU A 172 2.00 10.94 3.34
C GLU A 172 2.55 10.24 4.59
N PRO A 173 2.88 11.00 5.65
CA PRO A 173 3.16 10.40 6.95
C PRO A 173 1.90 9.70 7.49
N PRO A 174 2.01 8.63 8.30
CA PRO A 174 0.87 7.86 8.77
C PRO A 174 0.00 8.67 9.74
N PHE A 175 -0.95 9.41 9.15
CA PHE A 175 -2.07 10.06 9.78
C PHE A 175 -3.31 9.75 8.92
N PRO A 176 -4.49 9.55 9.52
CA PRO A 176 -5.72 9.47 8.74
C PRO A 176 -5.94 10.75 7.94
N ASN A 177 -6.57 10.63 6.77
CA ASN A 177 -7.17 11.76 6.06
C ASN A 177 -7.97 12.62 7.06
N GLU A 178 -7.70 13.95 7.13
CA GLU A 178 -8.33 14.85 8.14
C GLU A 178 -9.87 14.82 8.11
N GLU A 179 -10.48 14.38 7.00
CA GLU A 179 -11.93 14.24 6.84
C GLU A 179 -12.53 12.99 7.53
N ASN A 180 -11.67 12.05 7.99
CA ASN A 180 -12.04 10.85 8.75
C ASN A 180 -11.21 10.65 10.05
N GLU A 181 -10.53 11.70 10.54
CA GLU A 181 -10.02 11.71 11.93
C GLU A 181 -11.20 11.47 12.90
N PRO A 182 -11.17 10.44 13.77
CA PRO A 182 -12.34 10.08 14.57
C PRO A 182 -12.63 11.14 15.64
N ASP A 183 -13.64 11.97 15.36
CA ASP A 183 -14.16 12.97 16.28
C ASP A 183 -14.36 12.34 17.68
N ASN A 184 -13.59 12.80 18.66
CA ASN A 184 -13.40 12.19 20.00
C ASN A 184 -12.48 10.94 20.05
N LEU A 185 -11.19 11.09 19.69
CA LEU A 185 -10.13 10.21 20.19
C LEU A 185 -10.03 10.23 21.73
N GLN A 186 -9.73 9.07 22.31
CA GLN A 186 -9.48 8.83 23.72
C GLN A 186 -8.05 8.29 23.92
N SER A 187 -7.53 8.34 25.15
CA SER A 187 -6.18 7.84 25.48
C SER A 187 -6.24 6.79 26.58
N TYR A 188 -5.43 5.74 26.45
CA TYR A 188 -5.25 4.68 27.44
C TYR A 188 -3.75 4.51 27.73
N ALA A 189 -3.39 4.37 29.01
CA ALA A 189 -1.98 4.32 29.45
C ALA A 189 -1.79 3.36 30.63
N LYS A 190 -0.60 2.75 30.67
CA LYS A 190 -0.15 1.72 31.62
C LYS A 190 1.32 1.88 31.97
N ASP A 191 1.81 1.04 32.89
CA ASP A 191 3.20 1.00 33.34
C ASP A 191 4.22 1.04 32.18
N TYR A 192 3.92 0.34 31.07
CA TYR A 192 4.87 0.09 29.98
C TYR A 192 4.40 0.52 28.59
N PHE A 193 3.18 1.06 28.45
CA PHE A 193 2.70 1.57 27.17
C PHE A 193 1.54 2.56 27.28
N SER A 194 1.31 3.33 26.23
CA SER A 194 0.05 4.02 25.94
C SER A 194 -0.36 3.86 24.49
N LEU A 195 -1.66 4.02 24.23
CA LEU A 195 -2.26 4.12 22.91
C LEU A 195 -3.40 5.15 22.91
N THR A 196 -3.79 5.61 21.73
CA THR A 196 -5.05 6.32 21.50
C THR A 196 -6.04 5.42 20.79
N TYR A 197 -7.33 5.67 20.98
CA TYR A 197 -8.41 4.90 20.36
C TYR A 197 -9.63 5.77 20.12
N PRO A 198 -10.40 5.56 19.04
CA PRO A 198 -11.62 6.31 18.78
C PRO A 198 -12.74 5.97 19.76
N SER A 199 -13.68 6.89 19.95
CA SER A 199 -14.83 6.71 20.85
C SER A 199 -15.81 5.60 20.45
N THR A 200 -15.67 5.06 19.23
CA THR A 200 -16.29 3.84 18.73
C THR A 200 -15.78 2.57 19.41
N PHE A 201 -14.66 2.61 20.12
CA PHE A 201 -14.11 1.50 20.92
C PHE A 201 -14.16 1.79 22.44
N MET A 202 -14.27 0.72 23.23
CA MET A 202 -14.30 0.74 24.70
C MET A 202 -13.23 -0.19 25.27
N VAL A 203 -12.42 0.30 26.23
CA VAL A 203 -11.47 -0.54 26.97
C VAL A 203 -12.23 -1.47 27.93
N GLN A 204 -12.19 -2.79 27.68
CA GLN A 204 -12.84 -3.80 28.53
C GLN A 204 -11.94 -4.26 29.68
N THR A 205 -10.67 -4.56 29.40
CA THR A 205 -9.72 -5.00 30.41
C THR A 205 -8.31 -4.49 30.13
N ALA A 206 -7.54 -4.44 31.20
CA ALA A 206 -6.42 -3.54 31.36
C ALA A 206 -5.53 -4.07 32.49
N ASP A 207 -4.72 -5.09 32.21
CA ASP A 207 -3.69 -5.53 33.15
C ASP A 207 -2.43 -4.65 32.98
N ARG A 208 -1.30 -5.04 33.55
CA ARG A 208 -0.04 -4.30 33.49
C ARG A 208 0.55 -4.25 32.07
N ASP A 209 0.64 -5.44 31.48
CA ASP A 209 1.32 -5.70 30.21
C ASP A 209 0.29 -5.94 29.08
N TYR A 210 -1.01 -5.72 29.35
CA TYR A 210 -2.11 -6.15 28.48
C TYR A 210 -3.24 -5.12 28.39
N GLY A 211 -3.74 -4.89 27.18
CA GLY A 211 -4.92 -4.07 26.90
C GLY A 211 -5.93 -4.80 26.01
N LYS A 212 -7.22 -4.54 26.23
CA LYS A 212 -8.31 -5.04 25.39
C LYS A 212 -9.34 -3.96 25.14
N LEU A 213 -9.59 -3.69 23.86
CA LEU A 213 -10.63 -2.80 23.36
C LEU A 213 -11.69 -3.61 22.62
N ILE A 214 -12.95 -3.18 22.69
CA ILE A 214 -14.07 -3.75 21.94
C ILE A 214 -14.83 -2.60 21.28
N SER A 215 -15.15 -2.76 20.00
CA SER A 215 -16.06 -1.90 19.23
C SER A 215 -17.43 -1.77 19.90
N THR A 216 -18.10 -0.63 19.71
CA THR A 216 -19.37 -0.29 20.39
C THR A 216 -20.59 -1.05 19.83
N ASP A 217 -20.41 -1.85 18.78
CA ASP A 217 -21.38 -2.80 18.22
C ASP A 217 -21.00 -4.29 18.48
N ASP A 218 -19.98 -4.51 19.31
CA ASP A 218 -19.37 -5.80 19.63
C ASP A 218 -18.85 -6.59 18.40
N THR A 219 -18.63 -6.00 17.22
CA THR A 219 -18.22 -6.75 15.99
C THR A 219 -16.72 -7.03 15.89
N VAL A 220 -15.90 -6.13 16.41
CA VAL A 220 -14.43 -6.19 16.44
C VAL A 220 -13.89 -6.06 17.86
N ILE A 221 -12.88 -6.87 18.18
CA ILE A 221 -12.08 -6.83 19.41
C ILE A 221 -10.62 -6.61 19.03
N VAL A 222 -9.95 -5.67 19.67
CA VAL A 222 -8.52 -5.41 19.53
C VAL A 222 -7.83 -5.68 20.87
N GLU A 223 -6.81 -6.51 20.86
CA GLU A 223 -6.06 -6.91 22.06
C GLU A 223 -4.56 -6.69 21.84
N LEU A 224 -3.88 -6.18 22.87
CA LEU A 224 -2.45 -5.87 22.87
C LEU A 224 -1.79 -6.55 24.07
N TYR A 225 -0.67 -7.21 23.84
CA TYR A 225 0.30 -7.57 24.87
C TYR A 225 1.60 -6.80 24.60
N SER A 226 2.02 -5.97 25.56
CA SER A 226 3.17 -5.07 25.45
C SER A 226 3.96 -5.04 26.78
N PRO A 227 4.63 -6.14 27.16
CA PRO A 227 5.54 -6.21 28.31
C PRO A 227 6.80 -5.34 28.11
N LEU A 228 7.48 -5.02 29.22
CA LEU A 228 8.76 -4.28 29.23
C LEU A 228 9.92 -4.99 28.48
N TRP A 229 9.88 -6.32 28.38
CA TRP A 229 10.91 -7.19 27.81
C TRP A 229 10.25 -8.30 26.97
N SER A 230 10.98 -9.30 26.46
CA SER A 230 10.42 -10.45 25.72
C SER A 230 9.58 -11.43 26.58
N GLY A 231 8.45 -10.96 27.11
CA GLY A 231 7.41 -11.82 27.67
C GLY A 231 6.75 -12.69 26.61
N GLU A 232 6.12 -13.80 27.04
CA GLU A 232 5.35 -14.68 26.15
C GLU A 232 3.87 -14.28 26.14
N PRO A 233 3.28 -13.95 24.96
CA PRO A 233 1.86 -13.58 24.80
C PRO A 233 0.96 -14.82 24.82
N THR A 234 1.15 -15.74 25.78
CA THR A 234 0.48 -17.06 25.77
C THR A 234 -1.05 -16.96 25.71
N SER A 235 -1.63 -15.94 26.36
CA SER A 235 -3.07 -15.65 26.34
C SER A 235 -3.61 -15.11 25.01
N LEU A 236 -2.73 -14.68 24.09
CA LEU A 236 -3.09 -14.33 22.72
C LEU A 236 -2.91 -15.50 21.76
N PHE A 237 -1.93 -16.39 21.95
CA PHE A 237 -1.74 -17.55 21.08
C PHE A 237 -2.62 -18.76 21.44
N GLU A 238 -2.86 -19.04 22.72
CA GLU A 238 -3.51 -20.27 23.15
C GLU A 238 -5.01 -20.08 23.47
N ARG A 239 -5.89 -20.43 22.51
CA ARG A 239 -7.33 -20.63 22.76
C ARG A 239 -7.79 -21.98 22.21
N SER A 240 -8.65 -22.67 22.94
CA SER A 240 -9.10 -24.03 22.58
C SER A 240 -10.25 -24.06 21.57
N ASN A 241 -10.92 -22.93 21.32
CA ASN A 241 -12.17 -22.82 20.57
C ASN A 241 -11.99 -22.35 19.12
N GLU A 242 -10.75 -22.29 18.63
CA GLU A 242 -10.37 -21.85 17.28
C GLU A 242 -9.26 -22.76 16.76
N ASP A 243 -9.04 -22.82 15.45
CA ASP A 243 -7.92 -23.53 14.80
C ASP A 243 -7.04 -22.53 14.05
N GLU A 244 -5.72 -22.78 14.05
CA GLU A 244 -4.76 -21.99 13.28
C GLU A 244 -4.85 -22.38 11.80
N ILE A 245 -5.20 -21.42 10.94
CA ILE A 245 -5.34 -21.63 9.49
C ILE A 245 -4.11 -21.12 8.71
N ALA A 246 -3.52 -20.00 9.13
CA ALA A 246 -2.31 -19.45 8.52
C ALA A 246 -1.26 -19.06 9.56
N THR A 247 0.02 -19.26 9.22
CA THR A 247 1.18 -18.68 9.92
C THR A 247 2.22 -18.25 8.89
N LYS A 248 2.71 -17.02 9.03
CA LYS A 248 3.77 -16.41 8.21
C LYS A 248 4.80 -15.78 9.13
N THR A 249 6.07 -15.74 8.73
CA THR A 249 7.12 -15.07 9.51
C THR A 249 8.14 -14.42 8.60
N THR A 250 8.38 -13.12 8.78
CA THR A 250 9.49 -12.39 8.15
C THR A 250 10.56 -12.07 9.19
N THR A 251 11.75 -11.65 8.74
CA THR A 251 12.80 -11.15 9.62
C THR A 251 13.63 -10.11 8.88
N SER A 252 13.80 -8.94 9.50
CA SER A 252 14.47 -7.76 8.93
C SER A 252 15.46 -7.15 9.93
N THR A 253 16.45 -6.42 9.43
CA THR A 253 17.38 -5.66 10.28
C THR A 253 16.85 -4.24 10.43
N ASP A 254 16.45 -3.89 11.65
CA ASP A 254 16.05 -2.53 12.00
C ASP A 254 17.31 -1.67 12.28
N SER A 255 17.41 -0.54 11.59
CA SER A 255 18.51 0.42 11.74
C SER A 255 18.23 1.52 12.77
N ASN A 256 16.96 1.72 13.15
CA ASN A 256 16.47 2.80 14.02
C ASN A 256 15.87 2.29 15.35
N SER A 257 15.90 0.99 15.62
CA SER A 257 15.39 0.40 16.87
C SER A 257 16.01 1.03 18.13
N SER A 258 15.22 1.11 19.21
CA SER A 258 15.68 1.50 20.54
C SER A 258 16.74 0.56 21.13
N LEU A 259 16.82 -0.69 20.66
CA LEU A 259 17.88 -1.65 21.01
C LEU A 259 19.20 -1.42 20.24
N GLY A 260 19.24 -0.45 19.33
CA GLY A 260 20.43 0.01 18.63
C GLY A 260 20.63 -0.58 17.23
N THR A 261 21.61 -0.03 16.50
CA THR A 261 21.89 -0.39 15.10
C THR A 261 22.27 -1.85 14.95
N GLY A 262 21.59 -2.56 14.04
CA GLY A 262 21.78 -4.00 13.84
C GLY A 262 20.84 -4.87 14.68
N THR A 263 19.82 -4.27 15.31
CA THR A 263 18.69 -4.99 15.88
C THR A 263 17.95 -5.77 14.78
N THR A 264 17.49 -6.96 15.11
CA THR A 264 16.67 -7.79 14.22
C THR A 264 15.21 -7.75 14.69
N ARG A 265 14.27 -7.37 13.82
CA ARG A 265 12.83 -7.56 14.02
C ARG A 265 12.42 -8.86 13.34
N THR A 266 11.87 -9.79 14.11
CA THR A 266 11.14 -10.95 13.58
C THR A 266 9.65 -10.69 13.79
N THR A 267 8.91 -10.63 12.68
CA THR A 267 7.45 -10.45 12.70
C THR A 267 6.79 -11.78 12.35
N THR A 268 5.93 -12.29 13.22
CA THR A 268 5.13 -13.50 13.00
C THR A 268 3.65 -13.12 12.94
N TRP A 269 3.05 -13.29 11.76
CA TRP A 269 1.59 -13.19 11.60
C TRP A 269 0.97 -14.58 11.74
N LYS A 270 -0.19 -14.65 12.38
CA LYS A 270 -1.03 -15.84 12.44
C LYS A 270 -2.49 -15.49 12.22
N THR A 271 -3.25 -16.37 11.58
CA THR A 271 -4.69 -16.25 11.45
C THR A 271 -5.38 -17.52 11.95
N PHE A 272 -6.45 -17.35 12.71
CA PHE A 272 -7.25 -18.39 13.34
C PHE A 272 -8.72 -18.24 12.94
N GLU A 273 -9.40 -19.36 12.73
CA GLU A 273 -10.86 -19.41 12.55
C GLU A 273 -11.52 -20.04 13.78
N ALA A 274 -12.62 -19.47 14.27
CA ALA A 274 -13.39 -20.04 15.36
C ALA A 274 -14.04 -21.38 14.95
N LYS A 275 -13.98 -22.39 15.82
CA LYS A 275 -14.55 -23.74 15.58
C LYS A 275 -16.08 -23.76 15.42
N ASP A 276 -16.75 -22.65 15.70
CA ASP A 276 -18.18 -22.41 15.51
C ASP A 276 -18.50 -21.45 14.35
N GLY A 277 -17.47 -20.95 13.64
CA GLY A 277 -17.59 -20.02 12.52
C GLY A 277 -18.02 -18.61 12.91
N LEU A 278 -17.95 -18.23 14.19
CA LEU A 278 -18.46 -16.93 14.68
C LEU A 278 -17.47 -15.76 14.57
N TYR A 279 -16.19 -16.03 14.31
CA TYR A 279 -15.17 -15.00 14.07
C TYR A 279 -13.95 -15.54 13.33
N THR A 280 -13.23 -14.64 12.67
CA THR A 280 -11.82 -14.79 12.30
C THR A 280 -10.95 -13.95 13.25
N ARG A 281 -9.72 -14.38 13.52
CA ARG A 281 -8.80 -13.67 14.40
C ARG A 281 -7.38 -13.70 13.86
N SER A 282 -6.81 -12.53 13.62
CA SER A 282 -5.40 -12.39 13.28
C SER A 282 -4.58 -11.99 14.51
N ILE A 283 -3.31 -12.39 14.52
CA ILE A 283 -2.28 -12.00 15.47
C ILE A 283 -1.09 -11.49 14.66
N GLU A 284 -0.46 -10.43 15.15
CA GLU A 284 0.87 -10.02 14.72
C GLU A 284 1.78 -9.92 15.95
N ASP A 285 2.84 -10.73 15.95
CA ASP A 285 3.82 -10.79 17.03
C ASP A 285 5.15 -10.21 16.55
N ASN A 286 5.66 -9.21 17.24
CA ASN A 286 6.87 -8.50 16.89
C ASN A 286 7.94 -8.71 17.97
N LEU A 287 8.92 -9.56 17.68
CA LEU A 287 10.08 -9.79 18.54
C LEU A 287 11.29 -9.02 18.02
N PHE A 288 11.81 -8.11 18.83
CA PHE A 288 13.05 -7.39 18.55
C PHE A 288 14.18 -8.05 19.32
N THR A 289 15.31 -8.29 18.66
CA THR A 289 16.54 -8.81 19.28
C THR A 289 17.71 -7.90 18.96
N GLY A 290 18.23 -7.23 19.99
CA GLY A 290 19.37 -6.32 19.89
C GLY A 290 20.70 -7.05 19.63
N PRO A 291 21.75 -6.32 19.20
CA PRO A 291 23.05 -6.90 18.86
C PRO A 291 23.82 -7.49 20.06
N ASP A 292 23.39 -7.21 21.29
CA ASP A 292 23.88 -7.80 22.53
C ASP A 292 23.07 -9.01 23.02
N GLY A 293 21.96 -9.34 22.34
CA GLY A 293 21.00 -10.37 22.74
C GLY A 293 19.91 -9.88 23.70
N SER A 294 19.80 -8.57 23.96
CA SER A 294 18.60 -7.97 24.58
C SER A 294 17.36 -8.18 23.71
N GLN A 295 16.17 -8.20 24.31
CA GLN A 295 14.93 -8.42 23.57
C GLN A 295 13.74 -7.66 24.17
N THR A 296 12.93 -7.09 23.29
CA THR A 296 11.61 -6.53 23.59
C THR A 296 10.57 -7.13 22.64
N ARG A 297 9.29 -7.10 23.03
CA ARG A 297 8.22 -7.72 22.26
C ARG A 297 6.91 -6.98 22.44
N TYR A 298 6.16 -6.83 21.37
CA TYR A 298 4.73 -6.51 21.44
C TYR A 298 3.94 -7.39 20.48
N THR A 299 2.73 -7.73 20.87
CA THR A 299 1.85 -8.66 20.16
C THR A 299 0.46 -8.06 20.06
N TRP A 300 -0.01 -7.83 18.85
CA TRP A 300 -1.36 -7.41 18.54
C TRP A 300 -2.24 -8.61 18.19
N SER A 301 -3.52 -8.53 18.50
CA SER A 301 -4.54 -9.38 17.88
C SER A 301 -5.78 -8.57 17.55
N VAL A 302 -6.35 -8.82 16.38
CA VAL A 302 -7.66 -8.32 15.95
C VAL A 302 -8.57 -9.50 15.68
N GLN A 303 -9.73 -9.51 16.32
CA GLN A 303 -10.78 -10.51 16.16
C GLN A 303 -12.03 -9.83 15.61
N TYR A 304 -12.61 -10.38 14.54
CA TYR A 304 -13.73 -9.78 13.83
C TYR A 304 -14.76 -10.83 13.43
N LYS A 305 -16.07 -10.49 13.52
CA LYS A 305 -17.17 -11.44 13.21
C LYS A 305 -17.18 -11.90 11.74
N ASN A 306 -16.85 -11.00 10.81
CA ASN A 306 -16.84 -11.23 9.37
C ASN A 306 -16.01 -10.14 8.66
N GLN A 307 -15.78 -10.28 7.35
CA GLN A 307 -14.99 -9.32 6.57
C GLN A 307 -15.58 -7.90 6.59
N GLU A 308 -16.91 -7.76 6.49
CA GLU A 308 -17.61 -6.47 6.56
C GLU A 308 -17.32 -5.69 7.86
N ALA A 309 -17.25 -6.38 9.00
CA ALA A 309 -16.86 -5.78 10.28
C ALA A 309 -15.36 -5.43 10.34
N TYR A 310 -14.49 -6.23 9.71
CA TYR A 310 -13.07 -5.87 9.60
C TYR A 310 -12.88 -4.61 8.75
N ASP A 311 -13.48 -4.57 7.56
CA ASP A 311 -13.34 -3.46 6.62
C ASP A 311 -13.87 -2.15 7.23
N LEU A 312 -15.02 -2.20 7.92
CA LEU A 312 -15.61 -1.06 8.63
C LEU A 312 -14.69 -0.46 9.70
N HIS A 313 -13.96 -1.30 10.44
CA HIS A 313 -13.09 -0.87 11.54
C HIS A 313 -11.59 -0.88 11.19
N LYS A 314 -11.21 -1.16 9.94
CA LYS A 314 -9.80 -1.32 9.50
C LYS A 314 -8.97 -0.06 9.83
N ALA A 315 -9.46 1.12 9.44
CA ALA A 315 -8.77 2.38 9.71
C ALA A 315 -8.64 2.68 11.22
N GLU A 316 -9.69 2.40 11.99
CA GLU A 316 -9.69 2.59 13.45
C GLU A 316 -8.72 1.64 14.17
N TYR A 317 -8.63 0.39 13.72
CA TYR A 317 -7.66 -0.60 14.20
C TYR A 317 -6.22 -0.20 13.90
N LEU A 318 -5.94 0.29 12.69
CA LEU A 318 -4.61 0.78 12.32
C LEU A 318 -4.21 2.03 13.13
N LEU A 319 -5.14 2.99 13.33
CA LEU A 319 -4.92 4.13 14.22
C LEU A 319 -4.59 3.69 15.66
N ILE A 320 -5.33 2.71 16.21
CA ILE A 320 -5.01 2.12 17.52
C ILE A 320 -3.61 1.52 17.53
N LYS A 321 -3.19 0.83 16.46
CA LYS A 321 -1.85 0.23 16.34
C LYS A 321 -0.74 1.28 16.30
N ASP A 322 -0.83 2.25 15.40
CA ASP A 322 0.22 3.23 15.15
C ASP A 322 0.42 4.19 16.32
N SER A 323 -0.61 4.37 17.15
CA SER A 323 -0.56 5.16 18.38
C SER A 323 0.23 4.51 19.54
N LEU A 324 0.74 3.28 19.39
CA LEU A 324 1.45 2.56 20.46
C LEU A 324 2.80 3.19 20.80
N ILE A 325 2.85 3.84 21.95
CA ILE A 325 4.09 4.30 22.58
C ILE A 325 4.44 3.32 23.70
N GLN A 326 5.57 2.61 23.58
CA GLN A 326 6.13 1.79 24.66
C GLN A 326 7.04 2.63 25.58
N TYR A 327 7.11 2.24 26.85
CA TYR A 327 7.94 2.87 27.88
C TYR A 327 8.99 1.88 28.41
N ALA A 328 10.24 2.35 28.50
CA ALA A 328 11.35 1.67 29.21
C ALA A 328 11.59 2.30 30.59
N ASP A 329 12.48 1.71 31.40
CA ASP A 329 12.81 2.15 32.78
C ASP A 329 13.92 3.21 32.90
#